data_AF-A0A962FUA6-F1
#
_entry.id   AF-A0A962FUA6-F1
#
_cell.length_a   1.000
_cell.length_b   1.000
_cell.length_c   1.000
_cell.angle_alpha   90.00
_cell.angle_beta   90.00
_cell.angle_gamma   90.00
#
_symmetry.space_group_name_H-M   'P 1'
#
loop_
_entity.id
_entity.type
_entity.pdbx_description
1 polymer ?
#
loop_
_entity_poly.entity_id
_entity_poly.type
_entity_poly.pdbx_seq_one_letter_code
_entity_poly.pdbx_strand_id
1 'polypeptide(L)'
;MEILQVADAVAREKNMDREIIITAIEQAIQKAGRSKYGHEHDIRCHIDRRTGETQLKRYRTVTEPDLIENEAAQITLEQARREKSDAQVGDILIDTLPAFDYGRVAAQTAKQVIMQNIREAEREQQFDDFKDRMGEIVNGVIKRVEYGNATIDLGRAEAVLRRDDTIPREHLKVGERIRAYIYDVRREVRGPQIFLSRTRGEFLAQLFAQEVPEIYDGVIEIKSVARDPGSRAKIAVYSHDNGMDPVGACVGMRGSRVQAVVTELGGEKIDIIPWSPNIATFIVNALAPAEVTKVVMDEEKRRLDVVVPDEQLSLAIGRRGQNVRLASILTGWYIDILTEEEETKRRQEEYNTRSSLFIEALDVDDVIARLLIAEGFIKVEEIAETAIEELSSIEGFNEEIAEELKNRAENWLTAKAEELKNRQSELGLSDDLVSFEGLTTDQIIKLGEKEIKTLDDLADLAGDELVEILGEKEITESQANDLIMKAREHWFADEDAAAEDSSSEA
;
A
#
# COMPACT_ATOMS: atom_id res chain seq x y z
N MET A 1 -48.95 -26.78 1.75
CA MET A 1 -48.53 -27.91 0.87
C MET A 1 -47.95 -27.43 -0.46
N GLU A 2 -48.67 -26.64 -1.28
CA GLU A 2 -48.19 -26.22 -2.62
C GLU A 2 -46.92 -25.35 -2.58
N ILE A 3 -46.83 -24.40 -1.64
CA ILE A 3 -45.65 -23.51 -1.46
C ILE A 3 -44.38 -24.29 -1.10
N LEU A 4 -44.49 -25.30 -0.22
CA LEU A 4 -43.35 -26.12 0.20
C LEU A 4 -42.83 -26.99 -0.95
N GLN A 5 -43.72 -27.54 -1.79
CA GLN A 5 -43.33 -28.32 -2.96
C GLN A 5 -42.63 -27.46 -4.02
N VAL A 6 -43.09 -26.22 -4.22
CA VAL A 6 -42.42 -25.26 -5.10
C VAL A 6 -41.04 -24.88 -4.54
N ALA A 7 -40.94 -24.61 -3.25
CA ALA A 7 -39.66 -24.33 -2.59
C ALA A 7 -38.68 -25.51 -2.74
N ASP A 8 -39.15 -26.75 -2.56
CA ASP A 8 -38.33 -27.96 -2.73
C ASP A 8 -37.87 -28.18 -4.17
N ALA A 9 -38.72 -27.88 -5.16
CA ALA A 9 -38.36 -27.98 -6.57
C ALA A 9 -37.28 -26.96 -6.94
N VAL A 10 -37.44 -25.70 -6.51
CA VAL A 10 -36.47 -24.62 -6.78
C VAL A 10 -35.15 -24.88 -6.04
N ALA A 11 -35.20 -25.36 -4.79
CA ALA A 11 -34.02 -25.72 -4.00
C ALA A 11 -33.19 -26.79 -4.71
N ARG A 12 -33.84 -27.81 -5.27
CA ARG A 12 -33.18 -28.89 -6.02
C ARG A 12 -32.62 -28.42 -7.36
N GLU A 13 -33.35 -27.58 -8.09
CA GLU A 13 -32.92 -27.08 -9.40
C GLU A 13 -31.69 -26.16 -9.27
N LYS A 14 -31.62 -25.36 -8.21
CA LYS A 14 -30.56 -24.37 -7.97
C LYS A 14 -29.51 -24.81 -6.95
N ASN A 15 -29.62 -26.03 -6.42
CA ASN A 15 -28.71 -26.58 -5.41
C ASN A 15 -28.51 -25.65 -4.20
N MET A 16 -29.62 -25.12 -3.67
CA MET A 16 -29.64 -24.18 -2.55
C MET A 16 -30.34 -24.78 -1.33
N ASP A 17 -30.05 -24.25 -0.15
CA ASP A 17 -30.79 -24.59 1.06
C ASP A 17 -32.26 -24.17 0.94
N ARG A 18 -33.15 -25.10 1.29
CA ARG A 18 -34.59 -24.91 1.33
C ARG A 18 -34.97 -23.75 2.24
N GLU A 19 -34.27 -23.55 3.36
CA GLU A 19 -34.63 -22.51 4.34
C GLU A 19 -34.44 -21.10 3.75
N ILE A 20 -33.44 -20.89 2.89
CA ILE A 20 -33.20 -19.61 2.19
C ILE A 20 -34.40 -19.27 1.29
N ILE A 21 -34.94 -20.27 0.59
CA ILE A 21 -36.07 -20.08 -0.31
C ILE A 21 -37.36 -19.83 0.47
N ILE A 22 -37.60 -20.55 1.57
CA ILE A 22 -38.78 -20.33 2.41
C ILE A 22 -38.76 -18.91 3.00
N THR A 23 -37.60 -18.47 3.50
CA THR A 23 -37.41 -17.11 4.03
C THR A 23 -37.64 -16.05 2.94
N ALA A 24 -37.19 -16.30 1.71
CA ALA A 24 -37.46 -15.42 0.58
C ALA A 24 -38.97 -15.30 0.26
N ILE A 25 -39.70 -16.40 0.35
CA ILE A 25 -41.15 -16.43 0.14
C ILE A 25 -41.86 -15.66 1.28
N GLU A 26 -41.44 -15.84 2.53
CA GLU A 26 -41.94 -15.06 3.68
C GLU A 26 -41.78 -13.55 3.44
N GLN A 27 -40.58 -13.11 3.03
CA GLN A 27 -40.30 -11.70 2.70
C GLN A 27 -41.17 -11.17 1.56
N ALA A 28 -41.40 -11.98 0.52
CA ALA A 28 -42.26 -11.60 -0.58
C ALA A 28 -43.72 -11.42 -0.17
N ILE A 29 -44.25 -12.36 0.62
CA ILE A 29 -45.61 -12.31 1.14
C ILE A 29 -45.76 -11.13 2.11
N GLN A 30 -44.73 -10.85 2.92
CA GLN A 30 -44.67 -9.67 3.77
C GLN A 30 -44.76 -8.37 2.97
N LYS A 31 -44.01 -8.25 1.86
CA LYS A 31 -44.08 -7.07 0.97
C LYS A 31 -45.45 -6.92 0.32
N ALA A 32 -46.07 -8.02 -0.12
CA ALA A 32 -47.44 -8.01 -0.63
C ALA A 32 -48.46 -7.64 0.46
N GLY A 33 -48.25 -8.11 1.69
CA GLY A 33 -49.05 -7.74 2.86
C GLY A 33 -49.00 -6.24 3.13
N ARG A 34 -47.80 -5.63 3.12
CA ARG A 34 -47.62 -4.18 3.26
C ARG A 34 -48.34 -3.40 2.17
N SER A 35 -48.30 -3.85 0.92
CA SER A 35 -49.05 -3.19 -0.16
C SER A 35 -50.56 -3.24 0.01
N LYS A 36 -51.11 -4.28 0.66
CA LYS A 36 -52.55 -4.44 0.86
C LYS A 36 -53.06 -3.73 2.12
N TYR A 37 -52.37 -3.90 3.24
CA TYR A 37 -52.83 -3.43 4.54
C TYR A 37 -52.27 -2.07 4.93
N GLY A 38 -51.23 -1.58 4.25
CA GLY A 38 -50.57 -0.30 4.50
C GLY A 38 -49.06 -0.47 4.65
N HIS A 39 -48.28 0.36 3.96
CA HIS A 39 -46.82 0.30 3.99
C HIS A 39 -46.22 0.70 5.33
N GLU A 40 -46.97 1.47 6.13
CA GLU A 40 -46.55 2.01 7.42
C GLU A 40 -46.67 0.98 8.56
N HIS A 41 -47.42 -0.12 8.36
CA HIS A 41 -47.54 -1.20 9.35
C HIS A 41 -46.34 -2.15 9.32
N ASP A 42 -45.83 -2.55 10.50
CA ASP A 42 -44.88 -3.66 10.59
C ASP A 42 -45.60 -5.00 10.45
N ILE A 43 -45.72 -5.44 9.20
CA ILE A 43 -46.27 -6.76 8.87
C ILE A 43 -45.11 -7.72 8.71
N ARG A 44 -45.21 -8.91 9.31
CA ARG A 44 -44.27 -10.04 9.11
C ARG A 44 -45.03 -11.30 8.73
N CYS A 45 -44.45 -12.08 7.83
CA CYS A 45 -45.01 -13.36 7.42
C CYS A 45 -44.18 -14.51 8.00
N HIS A 46 -44.84 -15.58 8.40
CA HIS A 46 -44.21 -16.81 8.84
C HIS A 46 -44.87 -18.00 8.16
N ILE A 47 -44.07 -18.92 7.62
CA ILE A 47 -44.52 -20.14 6.97
C ILE A 47 -44.10 -21.34 7.82
N ASP A 48 -45.06 -22.15 8.24
CA ASP A 48 -44.75 -23.38 8.97
C ASP A 48 -44.02 -24.37 8.04
N ARG A 49 -42.84 -24.86 8.48
CA ARG A 49 -41.96 -25.71 7.68
C ARG A 49 -42.50 -27.12 7.44
N ARG A 50 -43.47 -27.57 8.26
CA ARG A 50 -44.08 -28.91 8.18
C ARG A 50 -45.40 -28.87 7.44
N THR A 51 -46.25 -27.88 7.71
CA THR A 51 -47.61 -27.82 7.14
C THR A 51 -47.67 -26.93 5.88
N GLY A 52 -46.76 -25.96 5.79
CA GLY A 52 -46.77 -24.91 4.77
C GLY A 52 -47.88 -23.88 4.99
N GLU A 53 -48.42 -23.79 6.20
CA GLU A 53 -49.42 -22.80 6.58
C GLU A 53 -48.75 -21.43 6.72
N THR A 54 -49.32 -20.42 6.05
CA THR A 54 -48.80 -19.05 6.04
C THR A 54 -49.56 -18.19 7.05
N GLN A 55 -48.87 -17.65 8.04
CA GLN A 55 -49.42 -16.70 9.01
C GLN A 55 -48.89 -15.30 8.71
N LEU A 56 -49.79 -14.33 8.56
CA LEU A 56 -49.45 -12.93 8.42
C LEU A 56 -49.80 -12.22 9.72
N LYS A 57 -48.82 -11.58 10.35
CA LYS A 57 -48.99 -10.92 11.64
C LYS A 57 -48.55 -9.46 11.55
N ARG A 58 -49.31 -8.56 12.17
CA ARG A 58 -48.95 -7.16 12.36
C ARG A 58 -48.36 -7.01 13.76
N TYR A 59 -47.21 -6.37 13.85
CA TYR A 59 -46.50 -6.07 15.09
C TYR A 59 -46.71 -4.60 15.41
N ARG A 60 -47.20 -4.32 16.62
CA ARG A 60 -47.41 -2.97 17.16
C ARG A 60 -46.58 -2.80 18.43
N THR A 61 -45.63 -1.88 18.42
CA THR A 61 -44.76 -1.64 19.58
C THR A 61 -45.43 -0.65 20.55
N VAL A 62 -45.47 -0.98 21.83
CA VAL A 62 -45.98 -0.09 22.87
C VAL A 62 -44.91 0.95 23.19
N THR A 63 -45.21 2.23 22.98
CA THR A 63 -44.29 3.33 23.28
C THR A 63 -44.98 4.44 24.07
N GLU A 64 -44.19 5.35 24.62
CA GLU A 64 -44.72 6.54 25.31
C GLU A 64 -45.27 7.55 24.28
N PRO A 65 -46.34 8.31 24.61
CA PRO A 65 -46.98 9.23 23.67
C PRO A 65 -46.02 10.22 23.00
N ASP A 66 -44.98 10.64 23.72
CA ASP A 66 -44.02 11.66 23.28
C ASP A 66 -42.92 11.07 22.36
N LEU A 67 -42.85 9.74 22.21
CA LEU A 67 -41.85 9.00 21.43
C LEU A 67 -42.47 8.24 20.24
N ILE A 68 -43.67 8.61 19.80
CA ILE A 68 -44.32 8.02 18.63
C ILE A 68 -43.75 8.67 17.36
N GLU A 69 -43.04 7.89 16.57
CA GLU A 69 -42.54 8.25 15.24
C GLU A 69 -43.45 7.71 14.12
N ASN A 70 -44.13 6.58 14.37
CA ASN A 70 -45.00 5.92 13.39
C ASN A 70 -46.33 5.51 14.05
N GLU A 71 -47.37 6.30 13.82
CA GLU A 71 -48.73 6.09 14.36
C GLU A 71 -49.37 4.75 13.92
N ALA A 72 -48.89 4.15 12.82
CA ALA A 72 -49.42 2.89 12.29
C ALA A 72 -48.72 1.64 12.88
N ALA A 73 -47.50 1.78 13.39
CA ALA A 73 -46.70 0.69 13.96
C ALA A 73 -46.48 0.80 15.48
N GLN A 74 -46.79 1.94 16.07
CA GLN A 74 -46.66 2.17 17.51
C GLN A 74 -48.02 2.50 18.15
N ILE A 75 -48.21 2.07 19.40
CA ILE A 75 -49.42 2.36 20.18
C ILE A 75 -49.04 2.86 21.57
N THR A 76 -49.90 3.69 22.17
CA THR A 76 -49.66 4.16 23.54
C THR A 76 -49.92 3.04 24.55
N LEU A 77 -49.31 3.15 25.73
CA LEU A 77 -49.57 2.25 26.85
C LEU A 77 -51.06 2.17 27.21
N GLU A 78 -51.79 3.28 27.12
CA GLU A 78 -53.23 3.31 27.37
C GLU A 78 -54.02 2.49 26.33
N GLN A 79 -53.64 2.57 25.05
CA GLN A 79 -54.25 1.79 23.99
C GLN A 79 -53.90 0.30 24.12
N ALA A 80 -52.64 -0.01 24.40
CA ALA A 80 -52.16 -1.37 24.62
C ALA A 80 -52.89 -2.06 25.78
N ARG A 81 -53.11 -1.35 26.89
CA ARG A 81 -53.81 -1.86 28.08
C ARG A 81 -55.29 -2.16 27.87
N ARG A 82 -55.93 -1.58 26.84
CA ARG A 82 -57.32 -1.92 26.46
C ARG A 82 -57.44 -3.31 25.84
N GLU A 83 -56.38 -3.76 25.17
CA GLU A 83 -56.33 -5.06 24.51
C GLU A 83 -55.64 -6.12 25.40
N LYS A 84 -54.60 -5.72 26.12
CA LYS A 84 -53.82 -6.58 27.02
C LYS A 84 -53.51 -5.83 28.33
N SER A 85 -54.24 -6.17 29.40
CA SER A 85 -54.22 -5.43 30.67
C SER A 85 -52.87 -5.35 31.38
N ASP A 86 -51.98 -6.29 31.09
CA ASP A 86 -50.61 -6.40 31.62
C ASP A 86 -49.53 -5.78 30.71
N ALA A 87 -49.91 -5.10 29.62
CA ALA A 87 -48.96 -4.49 28.68
C ALA A 87 -48.06 -3.42 29.36
N GLN A 88 -46.78 -3.45 29.00
CA GLN A 88 -45.75 -2.50 29.42
C GLN A 88 -45.16 -1.74 28.22
N VAL A 89 -44.53 -0.59 28.47
CA VAL A 89 -43.79 0.14 27.44
C VAL A 89 -42.63 -0.75 26.96
N GLY A 90 -42.45 -0.86 25.65
CA GLY A 90 -41.49 -1.76 25.00
C GLY A 90 -42.07 -3.12 24.58
N ASP A 91 -43.29 -3.49 25.03
CA ASP A 91 -43.94 -4.71 24.59
C ASP A 91 -44.34 -4.64 23.10
N ILE A 92 -44.43 -5.80 22.46
CA ILE A 92 -44.92 -5.91 21.08
C ILE A 92 -46.25 -6.67 21.07
N LEU A 93 -47.33 -5.97 20.69
CA LEU A 93 -48.62 -6.59 20.44
C LEU A 93 -48.65 -7.18 19.03
N ILE A 94 -49.11 -8.41 18.94
CA ILE A 94 -49.11 -9.18 17.69
C ILE A 94 -50.55 -9.46 17.28
N ASP A 95 -50.99 -8.85 16.18
CA ASP A 95 -52.30 -9.11 15.61
C ASP A 95 -52.18 -10.09 14.44
N THR A 96 -53.02 -11.12 14.44
CA THR A 96 -53.10 -11.99 13.26
C THR A 96 -53.96 -11.31 12.21
N LEU A 97 -53.38 -11.03 11.04
CA LEU A 97 -54.10 -10.45 9.91
C LEU A 97 -54.87 -11.54 9.16
N PRO A 98 -56.05 -11.21 8.60
CA PRO A 98 -56.79 -12.16 7.78
C PRO A 98 -55.94 -12.63 6.60
N ALA A 99 -56.01 -13.93 6.30
CA ALA A 99 -55.45 -14.45 5.06
C ALA A 99 -56.11 -13.72 3.88
N PHE A 100 -55.33 -13.42 2.85
CA PHE A 100 -55.85 -12.82 1.64
C PHE A 100 -55.42 -13.58 0.41
N ASP A 101 -56.24 -13.49 -0.63
CA ASP A 101 -55.91 -14.10 -1.90
C ASP A 101 -54.80 -13.26 -2.56
N TYR A 102 -53.60 -13.82 -2.52
CA TYR A 102 -52.40 -13.28 -3.14
C TYR A 102 -52.54 -13.46 -4.65
N GLY A 103 -53.39 -12.65 -5.29
CA GLY A 103 -53.67 -12.75 -6.73
C GLY A 103 -52.41 -12.67 -7.60
N ARG A 104 -52.57 -12.65 -8.93
CA ARG A 104 -51.45 -12.76 -9.91
C ARG A 104 -50.24 -11.83 -9.64
N VAL A 105 -50.45 -10.64 -9.07
CA VAL A 105 -49.41 -9.66 -8.74
C VAL A 105 -48.47 -10.15 -7.63
N ALA A 106 -49.01 -10.78 -6.57
CA ALA A 106 -48.21 -11.27 -5.45
C ALA A 106 -47.37 -12.49 -5.85
N ALA A 107 -47.87 -13.35 -6.74
CA ALA A 107 -47.09 -14.44 -7.32
C ALA A 107 -45.92 -13.94 -8.18
N GLN A 108 -46.11 -12.85 -8.93
CA GLN A 108 -45.03 -12.20 -9.69
C GLN A 108 -44.00 -11.53 -8.77
N THR A 109 -44.44 -10.85 -7.71
CA THR A 109 -43.55 -10.27 -6.69
C THR A 109 -42.77 -11.35 -5.96
N ALA A 110 -43.41 -12.47 -5.60
CA ALA A 110 -42.74 -13.62 -4.99
C ALA A 110 -41.68 -14.22 -5.91
N LYS A 111 -42.01 -14.43 -7.20
CA LYS A 111 -41.01 -14.86 -8.17
C LYS A 111 -39.82 -13.90 -8.24
N GLN A 112 -40.06 -12.59 -8.21
CA GLN A 112 -39.01 -11.58 -8.27
C GLN A 112 -38.11 -11.59 -7.02
N VAL A 113 -38.70 -11.66 -5.81
CA VAL A 113 -37.96 -11.72 -4.54
C VAL A 113 -37.18 -13.02 -4.41
N ILE A 114 -37.77 -14.17 -4.80
CA ILE A 114 -37.07 -15.46 -4.84
C ILE A 114 -35.88 -15.38 -5.80
N MET A 115 -36.08 -14.87 -7.03
CA MET A 115 -34.98 -14.71 -7.98
C MET A 115 -33.90 -13.75 -7.50
N GLN A 116 -34.26 -12.71 -6.74
CA GLN A 116 -33.30 -11.80 -6.12
C GLN A 116 -32.47 -12.51 -5.03
N ASN A 117 -33.12 -13.22 -4.11
CA ASN A 117 -32.42 -13.94 -3.04
C ASN A 117 -31.56 -15.08 -3.57
N ILE A 118 -32.00 -15.77 -4.64
CA ILE A 118 -31.17 -16.74 -5.37
C ILE A 118 -29.89 -16.05 -5.88
N ARG A 119 -30.02 -14.90 -6.55
CA ARG A 119 -28.86 -14.15 -7.04
C ARG A 119 -27.96 -13.63 -5.90
N GLU A 120 -28.52 -13.28 -4.75
CA GLU A 120 -27.73 -12.86 -3.59
C GLU A 120 -26.92 -14.01 -3.00
N ALA A 121 -27.54 -15.18 -2.84
CA ALA A 121 -26.85 -16.38 -2.39
C ALA A 121 -25.78 -16.86 -3.39
N GLU A 122 -26.08 -16.86 -4.69
CA GLU A 122 -25.10 -17.18 -5.74
C GLU A 122 -23.91 -16.22 -5.69
N ARG A 123 -24.15 -14.92 -5.46
CA ARG A 123 -23.11 -13.90 -5.32
C ARG A 123 -22.25 -14.11 -4.07
N GLU A 124 -22.85 -14.44 -2.93
CA GLU A 124 -22.10 -14.70 -1.70
C GLU A 124 -21.21 -15.93 -1.86
N GLN A 125 -21.76 -17.01 -2.44
CA GLN A 125 -20.99 -18.21 -2.74
C GLN A 125 -19.83 -17.94 -3.70
N GLN A 126 -20.04 -17.13 -4.75
CA GLN A 126 -18.96 -16.69 -5.64
C GLN A 126 -17.87 -15.91 -4.91
N PHE A 127 -18.23 -15.04 -3.96
CA PHE A 127 -17.25 -14.31 -3.16
C PHE A 127 -16.42 -15.28 -2.31
N ASP A 128 -17.07 -16.20 -1.61
CA ASP A 128 -16.41 -17.19 -0.76
C ASP A 128 -15.49 -18.12 -1.56
N ASP A 129 -15.85 -18.50 -2.79
CA ASP A 129 -15.02 -19.33 -3.67
C ASP A 129 -13.69 -18.66 -4.07
N PHE A 130 -13.62 -17.31 -4.10
CA PHE A 130 -12.47 -16.56 -4.63
C PHE A 130 -11.72 -15.70 -3.60
N LYS A 131 -12.31 -15.39 -2.45
CA LYS A 131 -11.64 -14.57 -1.41
C LYS A 131 -10.33 -15.21 -0.92
N ASP A 132 -10.29 -16.54 -0.80
CA ASP A 132 -9.13 -17.27 -0.31
C ASP A 132 -8.09 -17.55 -1.42
N ARG A 133 -8.42 -17.18 -2.67
CA ARG A 133 -7.60 -17.39 -3.87
C ARG A 133 -6.90 -16.12 -4.34
N MET A 134 -6.94 -15.06 -3.53
CA MET A 134 -6.11 -13.87 -3.76
C MET A 134 -4.64 -14.29 -3.75
N GLY A 135 -3.87 -13.84 -4.74
CA GLY A 135 -2.49 -14.28 -4.91
C GLY A 135 -2.29 -15.41 -5.93
N GLU A 136 -3.36 -15.98 -6.49
CA GLU A 136 -3.27 -17.05 -7.48
C GLU A 136 -3.37 -16.56 -8.93
N ILE A 137 -2.76 -17.32 -9.84
CA ILE A 137 -3.02 -17.19 -11.27
C ILE A 137 -4.28 -17.97 -11.63
N VAL A 138 -5.22 -17.29 -12.27
CA VAL A 138 -6.42 -17.91 -12.83
C VAL A 138 -6.42 -17.87 -14.35
N ASN A 139 -7.04 -18.90 -14.92
CA ASN A 139 -7.25 -19.03 -16.35
C ASN A 139 -8.71 -18.72 -16.66
N GLY A 140 -8.96 -17.86 -17.64
CA GLY A 140 -10.31 -17.52 -18.07
C GLY A 140 -10.42 -17.24 -19.55
N VAL A 141 -11.66 -17.02 -20.01
CA VAL A 141 -11.95 -16.68 -21.42
C VAL A 141 -12.45 -15.25 -21.50
N ILE A 142 -11.88 -14.45 -22.40
CA ILE A 142 -12.30 -13.05 -22.58
C ILE A 142 -13.70 -13.02 -23.19
N LYS A 143 -14.68 -12.52 -22.44
CA LYS A 143 -16.08 -12.38 -22.90
C LYS A 143 -16.32 -11.08 -23.65
N ARG A 144 -15.76 -9.98 -23.15
CA ARG A 144 -15.95 -8.63 -23.71
C ARG A 144 -14.72 -7.79 -23.45
N VAL A 145 -14.48 -6.85 -24.36
CA VAL A 145 -13.43 -5.83 -24.26
C VAL A 145 -14.07 -4.48 -24.57
N GLU A 146 -14.07 -3.58 -23.59
CA GLU A 146 -14.71 -2.26 -23.65
C GLU A 146 -13.71 -1.19 -23.22
N TYR A 147 -13.39 -0.25 -24.11
CA TYR A 147 -12.45 0.87 -23.84
C TYR A 147 -11.09 0.46 -23.23
N GLY A 148 -10.64 -0.77 -23.50
CA GLY A 148 -9.39 -1.34 -22.97
C GLY A 148 -9.55 -2.15 -21.68
N ASN A 149 -10.72 -2.14 -21.04
CA ASN A 149 -11.04 -3.07 -19.96
C ASN A 149 -11.57 -4.37 -20.54
N ALA A 150 -11.18 -5.50 -19.99
CA ALA A 150 -11.68 -6.82 -20.37
C ALA A 150 -12.47 -7.46 -19.23
N THR A 151 -13.59 -8.09 -19.58
CA THR A 151 -14.27 -9.01 -18.66
C THR A 151 -13.94 -10.43 -19.05
N ILE A 152 -13.45 -11.17 -18.07
CA ILE A 152 -12.94 -12.53 -18.21
C ILE A 152 -13.90 -13.46 -17.49
N ASP A 153 -14.33 -14.49 -18.20
CA ASP A 153 -15.12 -15.58 -17.64
C ASP A 153 -14.23 -16.61 -16.97
N LEU A 154 -14.40 -16.78 -15.66
CA LEU A 154 -13.76 -17.85 -14.90
C LEU A 154 -14.68 -19.09 -14.77
N GLY A 155 -15.80 -19.10 -15.48
CA GLY A 155 -16.79 -20.18 -15.52
C GLY A 155 -17.84 -20.06 -14.40
N ARG A 156 -17.41 -19.85 -13.15
CA ARG A 156 -18.31 -19.65 -12.00
C ARG A 156 -18.57 -18.18 -11.67
N ALA A 157 -17.65 -17.29 -12.00
CA ALA A 157 -17.70 -15.87 -11.73
C ALA A 157 -17.10 -15.08 -12.91
N GLU A 158 -17.41 -13.79 -12.96
CA GLU A 158 -16.80 -12.85 -13.89
C GLU A 158 -15.74 -12.02 -13.19
N ALA A 159 -14.61 -11.84 -13.87
CA ALA A 159 -13.51 -11.05 -13.38
C ALA A 159 -13.22 -9.89 -14.33
N VAL A 160 -12.67 -8.81 -13.79
CA VAL A 160 -12.37 -7.59 -14.53
C VAL A 160 -10.86 -7.41 -14.58
N LEU A 161 -10.33 -7.32 -15.80
CA LEU A 161 -8.97 -6.89 -16.09
C LEU A 161 -9.04 -5.45 -16.59
N ARG A 162 -8.51 -4.51 -15.81
CA ARG A 162 -8.51 -3.10 -16.18
C ARG A 162 -7.43 -2.81 -17.23
N ARG A 163 -7.57 -1.69 -17.93
CA ARG A 163 -6.59 -1.24 -18.91
C ARG A 163 -5.18 -1.06 -18.29
N ASP A 164 -5.10 -0.46 -17.12
CA ASP A 164 -3.82 -0.22 -16.42
C ASP A 164 -3.20 -1.51 -15.84
N ASP A 165 -4.05 -2.53 -15.67
CA ASP A 165 -3.68 -3.87 -15.23
C ASP A 165 -3.33 -4.81 -16.39
N THR A 166 -3.44 -4.33 -17.63
CA THR A 166 -3.11 -5.08 -18.86
C THR A 166 -1.68 -4.73 -19.31
N ILE A 167 -0.97 -5.69 -19.89
CA ILE A 167 0.38 -5.45 -20.39
C ILE A 167 0.31 -4.41 -21.53
N PRO A 168 1.14 -3.34 -21.51
CA PRO A 168 1.14 -2.35 -22.57
C PRO A 168 1.30 -2.97 -23.97
N ARG A 169 0.44 -2.57 -24.91
CA ARG A 169 0.39 -3.07 -26.31
C ARG A 169 -0.06 -4.53 -26.46
N GLU A 170 -0.52 -5.18 -25.40
CA GLU A 170 -1.19 -6.47 -25.49
C GLU A 170 -2.57 -6.32 -26.15
N HIS A 171 -2.86 -7.17 -27.14
CA HIS A 171 -4.13 -7.15 -27.87
C HIS A 171 -5.09 -8.20 -27.33
N LEU A 172 -6.00 -7.79 -26.45
CA LEU A 172 -7.03 -8.65 -25.91
C LEU A 172 -8.14 -8.90 -26.95
N LYS A 173 -8.38 -10.18 -27.28
CA LYS A 173 -9.44 -10.60 -28.22
C LYS A 173 -10.52 -11.39 -27.51
N VAL A 174 -11.78 -11.10 -27.86
CA VAL A 174 -12.94 -11.85 -27.37
C VAL A 174 -12.85 -13.31 -27.81
N GLY A 175 -13.10 -14.23 -26.89
CA GLY A 175 -13.02 -15.68 -27.07
C GLY A 175 -11.63 -16.29 -26.83
N GLU A 176 -10.60 -15.46 -26.62
CA GLU A 176 -9.26 -15.94 -26.32
C GLU A 176 -9.12 -16.31 -24.83
N ARG A 177 -8.28 -17.30 -24.55
CA ARG A 177 -7.92 -17.68 -23.17
C ARG A 177 -6.80 -16.78 -22.68
N ILE A 178 -6.93 -16.32 -21.45
CA ILE A 178 -5.94 -15.46 -20.81
C ILE A 178 -5.67 -15.95 -19.39
N ARG A 179 -4.41 -15.84 -18.97
CA ARG A 179 -4.00 -16.04 -17.58
C ARG A 179 -3.85 -14.70 -16.89
N ALA A 180 -4.26 -14.56 -15.65
CA ALA A 180 -4.04 -13.33 -14.91
C ALA A 180 -3.97 -13.60 -13.41
N TYR A 181 -3.33 -12.70 -12.69
CA TYR A 181 -3.19 -12.75 -11.23
C TYR A 181 -4.37 -12.08 -10.54
N ILE A 182 -4.99 -12.76 -9.57
CA ILE A 182 -6.00 -12.15 -8.70
C ILE A 182 -5.29 -11.30 -7.66
N TYR A 183 -5.44 -9.97 -7.75
CA TYR A 183 -4.87 -9.05 -6.76
C TYR A 183 -5.88 -8.57 -5.73
N ASP A 184 -7.18 -8.62 -6.03
CA ASP A 184 -8.22 -8.12 -5.14
C ASP A 184 -9.58 -8.77 -5.47
N VAL A 185 -10.39 -9.02 -4.45
CA VAL A 185 -11.76 -9.55 -4.56
C VAL A 185 -12.67 -8.70 -3.67
N ARG A 186 -13.55 -7.92 -4.29
CA ARG A 186 -14.42 -6.98 -3.56
C ARG A 186 -15.88 -7.41 -3.61
N ARG A 187 -16.60 -7.17 -2.52
CA ARG A 187 -18.06 -7.26 -2.49
C ARG A 187 -18.66 -5.98 -3.05
N GLU A 188 -19.43 -6.08 -4.13
CA GLU A 188 -20.23 -4.96 -4.63
C GLU A 188 -21.74 -5.28 -4.66
N VAL A 189 -22.55 -4.22 -4.69
CA VAL A 189 -24.02 -4.28 -4.75
C VAL A 189 -24.51 -5.09 -5.96
N ARG A 190 -23.73 -5.15 -7.05
CA ARG A 190 -24.05 -5.88 -8.28
C ARG A 190 -23.45 -7.29 -8.34
N GLY A 191 -22.66 -7.71 -7.36
CA GLY A 191 -21.92 -8.99 -7.37
C GLY A 191 -20.48 -8.83 -6.88
N PRO A 192 -19.84 -9.93 -6.43
CA PRO A 192 -18.42 -9.87 -6.17
C PRO A 192 -17.67 -9.51 -7.46
N GLN A 193 -16.79 -8.53 -7.37
CA GLN A 193 -15.88 -8.19 -8.46
C GLN A 193 -14.50 -8.75 -8.15
N ILE A 194 -14.01 -9.60 -9.03
CA ILE A 194 -12.66 -10.15 -8.98
C ILE A 194 -11.78 -9.28 -9.88
N PHE A 195 -10.78 -8.62 -9.30
CA PHE A 195 -9.85 -7.78 -10.04
C PHE A 195 -8.59 -8.57 -10.40
N LEU A 196 -8.27 -8.53 -11.69
CA LEU A 196 -7.15 -9.25 -12.28
C LEU A 196 -6.07 -8.27 -12.71
N SER A 197 -4.82 -8.70 -12.60
CA SER A 197 -3.67 -7.96 -13.09
C SER A 197 -2.70 -8.87 -13.85
N ARG A 198 -2.12 -8.32 -14.93
CA ARG A 198 -1.01 -8.90 -15.69
C ARG A 198 0.23 -8.02 -15.62
N THR A 199 0.19 -6.87 -14.96
CA THR A 199 1.30 -5.91 -14.85
C THR A 199 2.10 -6.07 -13.55
N ARG A 200 1.47 -6.60 -12.50
CA ARG A 200 2.11 -6.83 -11.19
C ARG A 200 3.31 -7.78 -11.23
N GLY A 201 4.26 -7.60 -10.31
CA GLY A 201 5.47 -8.44 -10.20
C GLY A 201 5.17 -9.84 -9.66
N GLU A 202 4.14 -9.95 -8.84
CA GLU A 202 3.61 -11.18 -8.26
C GLU A 202 3.09 -12.13 -9.35
N PHE A 203 2.53 -11.58 -10.44
CA PHE A 203 2.15 -12.38 -11.60
C PHE A 203 3.36 -13.08 -12.22
N LEU A 204 4.48 -12.36 -12.36
CA LEU A 204 5.72 -12.92 -12.88
C LEU A 204 6.28 -13.99 -11.93
N ALA A 205 6.30 -13.73 -10.63
CA ALA A 205 6.77 -14.68 -9.63
C ALA A 205 5.95 -15.98 -9.65
N GLN A 206 4.62 -15.88 -9.72
CA GLN A 206 3.72 -17.03 -9.80
C GLN A 206 3.86 -17.81 -11.12
N LEU A 207 4.11 -17.13 -12.25
CA LEU A 207 4.41 -17.82 -13.50
C LEU A 207 5.70 -18.65 -13.40
N PHE A 208 6.73 -18.11 -12.75
CA PHE A 208 7.96 -18.85 -12.47
C PHE A 208 7.74 -20.02 -11.52
N ALA A 209 6.93 -19.85 -10.46
CA ALA A 209 6.58 -20.94 -9.55
C ALA A 209 5.85 -22.10 -10.26
N GLN A 210 5.03 -21.81 -11.27
CA GLN A 210 4.37 -22.84 -12.08
C GLN A 210 5.34 -23.55 -13.05
N GLU A 211 6.34 -22.84 -13.57
CA GLU A 211 7.28 -23.34 -14.58
C GLU A 211 8.52 -24.04 -13.98
N VAL A 212 8.91 -23.66 -12.75
CA VAL A 212 10.12 -24.11 -12.06
C VAL A 212 9.72 -24.87 -10.79
N PRO A 213 9.75 -26.22 -10.78
CA PRO A 213 9.37 -27.02 -9.62
C PRO A 213 10.17 -26.68 -8.36
N GLU A 214 11.44 -26.33 -8.52
CA GLU A 214 12.33 -25.98 -7.41
C GLU A 214 11.87 -24.71 -6.66
N ILE A 215 11.14 -23.81 -7.34
CA ILE A 215 10.51 -22.63 -6.71
C ILE A 215 9.22 -23.05 -5.99
N TYR A 216 8.42 -23.92 -6.61
CA TYR A 216 7.19 -24.44 -6.00
C TYR A 216 7.45 -25.21 -4.70
N ASP A 217 8.52 -26.03 -4.69
CA ASP A 217 8.94 -26.82 -3.52
C ASP A 217 9.66 -25.97 -2.46
N GLY A 218 9.91 -24.68 -2.73
CA GLY A 218 10.56 -23.75 -1.80
C GLY A 218 12.08 -23.94 -1.66
N VAL A 219 12.72 -24.71 -2.53
CA VAL A 219 14.18 -24.86 -2.57
C VAL A 219 14.85 -23.59 -3.08
N ILE A 220 14.23 -22.99 -4.11
CA ILE A 220 14.61 -21.68 -4.65
C ILE A 220 13.54 -20.66 -4.24
N GLU A 221 13.98 -19.54 -3.68
CA GLU A 221 13.13 -18.44 -3.27
C GLU A 221 13.33 -17.24 -4.20
N ILE A 222 12.24 -16.65 -4.68
CA ILE A 222 12.27 -15.37 -5.38
C ILE A 222 12.26 -14.27 -4.31
N LYS A 223 13.40 -13.60 -4.11
CA LYS A 223 13.58 -12.56 -3.08
C LYS A 223 12.96 -11.22 -3.47
N SER A 224 13.02 -10.86 -4.74
CA SER A 224 12.52 -9.57 -5.23
C SER A 224 12.24 -9.64 -6.72
N VAL A 225 11.28 -8.82 -7.18
CA VAL A 225 10.90 -8.68 -8.58
C VAL A 225 10.79 -7.20 -8.91
N ALA A 226 11.55 -6.75 -9.89
CA ALA A 226 11.43 -5.42 -10.47
C ALA A 226 10.97 -5.53 -11.92
N ARG A 227 9.89 -4.86 -12.29
CA ARG A 227 9.23 -5.07 -13.58
C ARG A 227 8.81 -3.76 -14.25
N ASP A 228 9.13 -3.64 -15.52
CA ASP A 228 8.57 -2.67 -16.47
C ASP A 228 7.70 -3.47 -17.48
N PRO A 229 6.37 -3.60 -17.22
CA PRO A 229 5.52 -4.58 -17.87
C PRO A 229 5.54 -4.49 -19.41
N GLY A 230 5.70 -5.65 -20.06
CA GLY A 230 5.75 -5.76 -21.52
C GLY A 230 7.06 -5.32 -22.15
N SER A 231 8.05 -4.94 -21.35
CA SER A 231 9.35 -4.47 -21.82
C SER A 231 10.50 -5.27 -21.21
N ARG A 232 10.73 -5.13 -19.90
CA ARG A 232 11.82 -5.80 -19.20
C ARG A 232 11.52 -6.01 -17.72
N ALA A 233 11.96 -7.13 -17.18
CA ALA A 233 11.94 -7.43 -15.75
C ALA A 233 13.29 -7.97 -15.27
N LYS A 234 13.55 -7.78 -13.98
CA LYS A 234 14.65 -8.36 -13.22
C LYS A 234 14.05 -9.15 -12.06
N ILE A 235 14.48 -10.39 -11.88
CA ILE A 235 14.08 -11.23 -10.75
C ILE A 235 15.32 -11.62 -9.96
N ALA A 236 15.26 -11.50 -8.63
CA ALA A 236 16.32 -11.90 -7.73
C ALA A 236 15.97 -13.26 -7.12
N VAL A 237 16.82 -14.26 -7.34
CA VAL A 237 16.60 -15.65 -6.90
C VAL A 237 17.68 -16.09 -5.93
N TYR A 238 17.28 -16.80 -4.88
CA TYR A 238 18.17 -17.36 -3.87
C TYR A 238 17.91 -18.86 -3.74
N SER A 239 18.97 -19.66 -3.61
CA SER A 239 18.83 -21.10 -3.31
C SER A 239 19.11 -21.33 -1.83
N HIS A 240 18.22 -22.05 -1.15
CA HIS A 240 18.46 -22.54 0.22
C HIS A 240 19.40 -23.77 0.22
N ASP A 241 19.61 -24.40 -0.94
CA ASP A 241 20.57 -25.48 -1.13
C ASP A 241 21.80 -24.98 -1.87
N ASN A 242 22.96 -25.04 -1.21
CA ASN A 242 24.26 -24.65 -1.77
C ASN A 242 24.70 -25.53 -2.96
N GLY A 243 24.12 -26.73 -3.12
CA GLY A 243 24.39 -27.61 -4.26
C GLY A 243 23.63 -27.25 -5.53
N MET A 244 22.68 -26.31 -5.46
CA MET A 244 21.79 -25.95 -6.56
C MET A 244 22.07 -24.55 -7.08
N ASP A 245 22.24 -24.42 -8.40
CA ASP A 245 22.33 -23.12 -9.07
C ASP A 245 20.90 -22.57 -9.32
N PRO A 246 20.50 -21.49 -8.62
CA PRO A 246 19.15 -20.96 -8.76
C PRO A 246 18.90 -20.35 -10.14
N VAL A 247 19.93 -19.77 -10.79
CA VAL A 247 19.79 -19.15 -12.11
C VAL A 247 19.60 -20.23 -13.17
N GLY A 248 20.46 -21.26 -13.16
CA GLY A 248 20.37 -22.39 -14.07
C GLY A 248 19.03 -23.13 -13.99
N ALA A 249 18.50 -23.33 -12.77
CA ALA A 249 17.19 -23.95 -12.56
C ALA A 249 16.05 -23.11 -13.15
N CYS A 250 16.08 -21.78 -12.99
CA CYS A 250 15.03 -20.91 -13.53
C CYS A 250 15.11 -20.74 -15.06
N VAL A 251 16.31 -20.77 -15.63
CA VAL A 251 16.52 -20.70 -17.10
C VAL A 251 16.10 -22.02 -17.76
N GLY A 252 16.45 -23.15 -17.16
CA GLY A 252 16.21 -24.48 -17.72
C GLY A 252 17.05 -24.79 -18.96
N MET A 253 16.84 -25.97 -19.54
CA MET A 253 17.61 -26.42 -20.72
C MET A 253 17.46 -25.42 -21.88
N ARG A 254 18.56 -24.76 -22.26
CA ARG A 254 18.61 -23.71 -23.30
C ARG A 254 17.59 -22.58 -23.12
N GLY A 255 17.24 -22.22 -21.88
CA GLY A 255 16.29 -21.14 -21.63
C GLY A 255 14.83 -21.53 -21.83
N SER A 256 14.50 -22.82 -21.95
CA SER A 256 13.13 -23.29 -22.22
C SER A 256 12.09 -22.78 -21.20
N ARG A 257 12.43 -22.81 -19.90
CA ARG A 257 11.53 -22.39 -18.82
C ARG A 257 11.29 -20.88 -18.85
N VAL A 258 12.37 -20.10 -18.83
CA VAL A 258 12.26 -18.63 -18.94
C VAL A 258 11.55 -18.19 -20.23
N GLN A 259 11.79 -18.87 -21.35
CA GLN A 259 11.13 -18.52 -22.62
C GLN A 259 9.62 -18.79 -22.61
N ALA A 260 9.16 -19.79 -21.86
CA ALA A 260 7.72 -20.04 -21.67
C ALA A 260 7.06 -18.85 -20.95
N VAL A 261 7.69 -18.35 -19.89
CA VAL A 261 7.24 -17.17 -19.14
C VAL A 261 7.31 -15.90 -20.00
N VAL A 262 8.42 -15.68 -20.73
CA VAL A 262 8.57 -14.55 -21.67
C VAL A 262 7.46 -14.54 -22.71
N THR A 263 7.09 -15.71 -23.24
CA THR A 263 6.02 -15.84 -24.23
C THR A 263 4.65 -15.49 -23.66
N GLU A 264 4.37 -15.91 -22.41
CA GLU A 264 3.13 -15.55 -21.71
C GLU A 264 3.00 -14.03 -21.46
N LEU A 265 4.13 -13.35 -21.24
CA LEU A 265 4.18 -11.89 -21.01
C LEU A 265 4.32 -11.06 -22.29
N GLY A 266 4.12 -11.67 -23.47
CA GLY A 266 4.13 -10.94 -24.73
C GLY A 266 5.52 -10.51 -25.20
N GLY A 267 6.58 -11.24 -24.82
CA GLY A 267 7.96 -10.97 -25.23
C GLY A 267 8.75 -10.05 -24.29
N GLU A 268 8.26 -9.86 -23.06
CA GLU A 268 8.97 -9.14 -22.00
C GLU A 268 10.34 -9.80 -21.73
N LYS A 269 11.43 -9.03 -21.73
CA LYS A 269 12.78 -9.56 -21.47
C LYS A 269 12.99 -9.76 -19.97
N ILE A 270 13.37 -10.96 -19.55
CA ILE A 270 13.52 -11.27 -18.12
C ILE A 270 14.99 -11.57 -17.84
N ASP A 271 15.60 -10.78 -16.93
CA ASP A 271 16.92 -11.07 -16.37
C ASP A 271 16.76 -11.79 -15.02
N ILE A 272 17.44 -12.92 -14.88
CA ILE A 272 17.43 -13.72 -13.65
C ILE A 272 18.77 -13.50 -12.94
N ILE A 273 18.71 -12.98 -11.73
CA ILE A 273 19.86 -12.44 -11.00
C ILE A 273 20.03 -13.24 -9.71
N PRO A 274 21.23 -13.77 -9.42
CA PRO A 274 21.50 -14.42 -8.14
C PRO A 274 21.49 -13.36 -7.03
N TRP A 275 20.59 -13.54 -6.06
CA TRP A 275 20.53 -12.70 -4.87
C TRP A 275 21.73 -12.99 -3.97
N SER A 276 22.30 -11.95 -3.38
CA SER A 276 23.39 -12.05 -2.41
C SER A 276 23.06 -11.22 -1.17
N PRO A 277 23.39 -11.70 0.04
CA PRO A 277 23.27 -10.90 1.25
C PRO A 277 24.26 -9.72 1.26
N ASN A 278 25.37 -9.82 0.51
CA ASN A 278 26.28 -8.70 0.32
C ASN A 278 25.72 -7.78 -0.77
N ILE A 279 25.34 -6.56 -0.38
CA ILE A 279 24.69 -5.59 -1.25
C ILE A 279 25.59 -5.18 -2.44
N ALA A 280 26.90 -5.00 -2.23
CA ALA A 280 27.84 -4.67 -3.30
C ALA A 280 27.83 -5.75 -4.39
N THR A 281 27.90 -7.03 -4.01
CA THR A 281 27.78 -8.15 -4.94
C THR A 281 26.41 -8.18 -5.62
N PHE A 282 25.34 -7.92 -4.87
CA PHE A 282 23.99 -7.97 -5.40
C PHE A 282 23.73 -6.87 -6.45
N ILE A 283 24.24 -5.66 -6.26
CA ILE A 283 24.13 -4.55 -7.22
C ILE A 283 24.89 -4.87 -8.51
N VAL A 284 26.12 -5.38 -8.40
CA VAL A 284 26.91 -5.78 -9.58
C VAL A 284 26.12 -6.79 -10.40
N ASN A 285 25.52 -7.79 -9.74
CA ASN A 285 24.66 -8.76 -10.42
C ASN A 285 23.39 -8.11 -11.00
N ALA A 286 22.80 -7.12 -10.32
CA ALA A 286 21.57 -6.45 -10.75
C ALA A 286 21.76 -5.55 -11.98
N LEU A 287 22.93 -4.92 -12.12
CA LEU A 287 23.28 -4.06 -13.25
C LEU A 287 23.72 -4.83 -14.49
N ALA A 288 23.90 -6.16 -14.39
CA ALA A 288 24.18 -7.03 -15.52
C ALA A 288 23.21 -6.72 -16.69
N PRO A 289 23.73 -6.59 -17.93
CA PRO A 289 25.05 -7.04 -18.40
C PRO A 289 26.20 -6.02 -18.29
N ALA A 290 26.01 -4.85 -17.67
CA ALA A 290 27.10 -3.90 -17.47
C ALA A 290 28.06 -4.38 -16.36
N GLU A 291 29.35 -4.35 -16.65
CA GLU A 291 30.44 -4.55 -15.72
C GLU A 291 30.71 -3.28 -14.92
N VAL A 292 30.87 -3.48 -13.63
CA VAL A 292 31.06 -2.41 -12.64
C VAL A 292 32.52 -2.43 -12.19
N THR A 293 33.18 -1.28 -12.21
CA THR A 293 34.56 -1.15 -11.71
C THR A 293 34.58 -1.07 -10.18
N LYS A 294 33.70 -0.25 -9.60
CA LYS A 294 33.69 0.04 -8.17
C LYS A 294 32.30 0.43 -7.69
N VAL A 295 31.98 0.10 -6.44
CA VAL A 295 30.75 0.53 -5.76
C VAL A 295 31.15 1.27 -4.49
N VAL A 296 30.64 2.48 -4.32
CA VAL A 296 30.76 3.29 -3.11
C VAL A 296 29.38 3.35 -2.46
N MET A 297 29.32 3.07 -1.16
CA MET A 297 28.05 2.95 -0.44
C MET A 297 27.93 4.07 0.59
N ASP A 298 26.77 4.69 0.63
CA ASP A 298 26.36 5.64 1.67
C ASP A 298 25.18 5.01 2.42
N GLU A 299 25.48 4.47 3.60
CA GLU A 299 24.49 3.76 4.43
C GLU A 299 23.48 4.71 5.06
N GLU A 300 23.89 5.94 5.43
CA GLU A 300 23.00 6.94 6.01
C GLU A 300 21.90 7.33 5.03
N LYS A 301 22.26 7.55 3.76
CA LYS A 301 21.31 8.00 2.72
C LYS A 301 20.67 6.86 1.92
N ARG A 302 21.01 5.59 2.22
CA ARG A 302 20.63 4.42 1.43
C ARG A 302 20.89 4.60 -0.08
N ARG A 303 22.06 5.18 -0.39
CA ARG A 303 22.50 5.52 -1.75
C ARG A 303 23.77 4.75 -2.11
N LEU A 304 23.87 4.38 -3.38
CA LEU A 304 25.02 3.69 -3.95
C LEU A 304 25.50 4.45 -5.17
N ASP A 305 26.77 4.81 -5.17
CA ASP A 305 27.43 5.41 -6.30
C ASP A 305 28.24 4.29 -7.00
N VAL A 306 27.82 3.94 -8.21
CA VAL A 306 28.36 2.84 -8.99
C VAL A 306 29.22 3.40 -10.12
N VAL A 307 30.50 3.06 -10.10
CA VAL A 307 31.47 3.49 -11.10
C VAL A 307 31.57 2.46 -12.20
N VAL A 308 31.38 2.91 -13.44
CA VAL A 308 31.48 2.09 -14.65
C VAL A 308 32.43 2.73 -15.65
N PRO A 309 33.06 1.95 -16.54
CA PRO A 309 33.80 2.50 -17.67
C PRO A 309 32.89 3.31 -18.60
N ASP A 310 33.42 4.35 -19.25
CA ASP A 310 32.67 5.22 -20.17
C ASP A 310 31.90 4.44 -21.26
N GLU A 311 32.53 3.39 -21.79
CA GLU A 311 31.95 2.52 -22.81
C GLU A 311 30.70 1.77 -22.33
N GLN A 312 30.61 1.54 -21.02
CA GLN A 312 29.53 0.79 -20.38
C GLN A 312 28.47 1.67 -19.74
N LEU A 313 28.71 2.99 -19.60
CA LEU A 313 27.77 3.94 -19.01
C LEU A 313 26.37 3.86 -19.63
N SER A 314 26.30 3.84 -20.97
CA SER A 314 25.03 3.75 -21.69
C SER A 314 24.30 2.43 -21.43
N LEU A 315 25.04 1.32 -21.28
CA LEU A 315 24.50 0.00 -20.99
C LEU A 315 23.98 -0.10 -19.55
N ALA A 316 24.74 0.45 -18.60
CA ALA A 316 24.41 0.46 -17.18
C ALA A 316 23.14 1.27 -16.90
N ILE A 317 23.01 2.46 -17.50
CA ILE A 317 21.80 3.28 -17.43
C ILE A 317 20.63 2.60 -18.16
N GLY A 318 20.90 2.11 -19.38
CA GLY A 318 19.89 1.53 -20.26
C GLY A 318 18.97 2.57 -20.91
N ARG A 319 18.07 2.12 -21.79
CA ARG A 319 17.14 3.01 -22.51
C ARG A 319 16.25 3.77 -21.53
N ARG A 320 16.34 5.11 -21.51
CA ARG A 320 15.60 5.99 -20.59
C ARG A 320 15.81 5.65 -19.10
N GLY A 321 16.99 5.15 -18.73
CA GLY A 321 17.29 4.76 -17.37
C GLY A 321 16.59 3.47 -16.92
N GLN A 322 16.08 2.65 -17.85
CA GLN A 322 15.32 1.45 -17.49
C GLN A 322 16.16 0.45 -16.68
N ASN A 323 17.43 0.25 -17.01
CA ASN A 323 18.24 -0.78 -16.34
C ASN A 323 18.55 -0.38 -14.89
N VAL A 324 19.04 0.86 -14.69
CA VAL A 324 19.31 1.40 -13.36
C VAL A 324 18.04 1.48 -12.49
N ARG A 325 16.90 1.87 -13.06
CA ARG A 325 15.61 1.91 -12.34
C ARG A 325 15.17 0.53 -11.87
N LEU A 326 15.26 -0.48 -12.75
CA LEU A 326 14.92 -1.85 -12.39
C LEU A 326 15.89 -2.40 -11.33
N ALA A 327 17.18 -2.11 -11.42
CA ALA A 327 18.15 -2.49 -10.40
C ALA A 327 17.89 -1.80 -9.05
N SER A 328 17.52 -0.52 -9.06
CA SER A 328 17.15 0.23 -7.86
C SER A 328 15.90 -0.33 -7.19
N ILE A 329 14.83 -0.62 -7.94
CA ILE A 329 13.62 -1.27 -7.41
C ILE A 329 13.95 -2.68 -6.87
N LEU A 330 14.78 -3.44 -7.58
CA LEU A 330 15.12 -4.82 -7.20
C LEU A 330 15.89 -4.88 -5.88
N THR A 331 16.84 -3.97 -5.70
CA THR A 331 17.72 -3.90 -4.53
C THR A 331 17.10 -3.11 -3.36
N GLY A 332 16.18 -2.18 -3.65
CA GLY A 332 15.63 -1.27 -2.65
C GLY A 332 16.58 -0.14 -2.23
N TRP A 333 17.57 0.16 -3.07
CA TRP A 333 18.53 1.25 -2.87
C TRP A 333 18.48 2.24 -4.03
N TYR A 334 18.81 3.50 -3.76
CA TYR A 334 19.02 4.47 -4.82
C TYR A 334 20.39 4.24 -5.46
N ILE A 335 20.42 4.07 -6.79
CA ILE A 335 21.65 3.77 -7.53
C ILE A 335 21.95 4.95 -8.45
N ASP A 336 23.09 5.58 -8.23
CA ASP A 336 23.67 6.57 -9.12
C ASP A 336 24.81 5.94 -9.92
N ILE A 337 24.93 6.26 -11.21
CA ILE A 337 25.94 5.68 -12.08
C ILE A 337 26.85 6.79 -12.57
N LEU A 338 28.14 6.63 -12.29
CA LEU A 338 29.18 7.61 -12.58
C LEU A 338 30.28 6.97 -13.42
N THR A 339 30.98 7.78 -14.20
CA THR A 339 32.24 7.36 -14.82
C THR A 339 33.40 7.46 -13.84
N GLU A 340 34.54 6.83 -14.17
CA GLU A 340 35.76 6.95 -13.35
C GLU A 340 36.25 8.41 -13.24
N GLU A 341 36.12 9.19 -14.32
CA GLU A 341 36.45 10.61 -14.31
C GLU A 341 35.50 11.43 -13.42
N GLU A 342 34.20 11.14 -13.49
CA GLU A 342 33.19 11.81 -12.67
C GLU A 342 33.35 11.48 -11.18
N GLU A 343 33.62 10.22 -10.83
CA GLU A 343 33.91 9.83 -9.45
C GLU A 343 35.15 10.55 -8.92
N THR A 344 36.21 10.62 -9.75
CA THR A 344 37.45 11.30 -9.36
C THR A 344 37.23 12.79 -9.13
N LYS A 345 36.51 13.47 -10.03
CA LYS A 345 36.18 14.90 -9.89
C LYS A 345 35.34 15.14 -8.65
N ARG A 346 34.30 14.35 -8.43
CA ARG A 346 33.43 14.47 -7.27
C ARG A 346 34.20 14.23 -5.96
N ARG A 347 35.06 13.21 -5.90
CA ARG A 347 35.95 12.99 -4.75
C ARG A 347 36.87 14.19 -4.51
N GLN A 348 37.45 14.78 -5.56
CA GLN A 348 38.31 15.96 -5.42
C GLN A 348 37.53 17.17 -4.90
N GLU A 349 36.32 17.41 -5.39
CA GLU A 349 35.45 18.46 -4.89
C GLU A 349 35.08 18.24 -3.41
N GLU A 350 34.64 17.04 -3.05
CA GLU A 350 34.34 16.67 -1.66
C GLU A 350 35.57 16.83 -0.76
N TYR A 351 36.75 16.43 -1.23
CA TYR A 351 38.01 16.59 -0.51
C TYR A 351 38.37 18.06 -0.29
N ASN A 352 38.21 18.91 -1.30
CA ASN A 352 38.48 20.34 -1.20
C ASN A 352 37.49 21.06 -0.27
N THR A 353 36.20 20.71 -0.35
CA THR A 353 35.18 21.25 0.55
C THR A 353 35.46 20.85 1.99
N ARG A 354 35.79 19.59 2.26
CA ARG A 354 36.13 19.12 3.61
C ARG A 354 37.43 19.75 4.13
N SER A 355 38.45 19.89 3.28
CA SER A 355 39.70 20.55 3.66
C SER A 355 39.45 22.00 4.05
N SER A 356 38.65 22.72 3.25
CA SER A 356 38.29 24.11 3.56
C SER A 356 37.52 24.22 4.88
N LEU A 357 36.60 23.29 5.14
CA LEU A 357 35.86 23.22 6.40
C LEU A 357 36.80 23.02 7.59
N PHE A 358 37.74 22.08 7.52
CA PHE A 358 38.68 21.82 8.63
C PHE A 358 39.66 22.97 8.83
N ILE A 359 40.16 23.59 7.76
CA ILE A 359 41.01 24.78 7.84
C ILE A 359 40.26 25.91 8.57
N GLU A 360 39.01 26.17 8.20
CA GLU A 360 38.19 27.22 8.83
C GLU A 360 37.82 26.87 10.28
N ALA A 361 37.37 25.65 10.53
CA ALA A 361 36.87 25.25 11.84
C ALA A 361 37.97 25.04 12.88
N LEU A 362 39.12 24.48 12.48
CA LEU A 362 40.20 24.11 13.38
C LEU A 362 41.39 25.09 13.32
N ASP A 363 41.34 26.10 12.44
CA ASP A 363 42.44 27.04 12.19
C ASP A 363 43.78 26.30 11.96
N VAL A 364 43.73 25.28 11.08
CA VAL A 364 44.86 24.43 10.74
C VAL A 364 45.37 24.74 9.33
N ASP A 365 46.59 24.30 9.04
CA ASP A 365 47.11 24.36 7.69
C ASP A 365 46.52 23.25 6.80
N ASP A 366 46.70 23.41 5.49
CA ASP A 366 46.22 22.45 4.49
C ASP A 366 46.86 21.06 4.66
N VAL A 367 48.05 20.96 5.27
CA VAL A 367 48.69 19.66 5.50
C VAL A 367 47.96 18.87 6.58
N ILE A 368 47.65 19.50 7.71
CA ILE A 368 46.90 18.89 8.82
C ILE A 368 45.48 18.54 8.38
N ALA A 369 44.79 19.44 7.67
CA ALA A 369 43.44 19.16 7.16
C ALA A 369 43.42 17.94 6.23
N ARG A 370 44.42 17.79 5.37
CA ARG A 370 44.55 16.65 4.46
C ARG A 370 44.82 15.34 5.18
N LEU A 371 45.62 15.36 6.26
CA LEU A 371 45.87 14.19 7.09
C LEU A 371 44.60 13.72 7.79
N LEU A 372 43.82 14.65 8.36
CA LEU A 372 42.53 14.34 8.97
C LEU A 372 41.57 13.67 7.97
N ILE A 373 41.47 14.19 6.74
CA ILE A 373 40.61 13.58 5.72
C ILE A 373 41.13 12.20 5.29
N ALA A 374 42.46 12.01 5.22
CA ALA A 374 43.06 10.74 4.85
C ALA A 374 42.81 9.64 5.88
N GLU A 375 42.76 10.00 7.16
CA GLU A 375 42.37 9.11 8.27
C GLU A 375 40.86 8.85 8.33
N GLY A 376 40.06 9.59 7.55
CA GLY A 376 38.64 9.32 7.35
C GLY A 376 37.68 10.27 8.05
N PHE A 377 38.17 11.35 8.67
CA PHE A 377 37.30 12.35 9.30
C PHE A 377 36.47 13.10 8.25
N ILE A 378 35.16 13.16 8.48
CA ILE A 378 34.18 13.81 7.60
C ILE A 378 33.61 15.05 8.28
N LYS A 379 33.38 14.99 9.60
CA LYS A 379 32.73 16.03 10.40
C LYS A 379 33.66 16.55 11.50
N VAL A 380 33.45 17.78 11.96
CA VAL A 380 34.27 18.38 13.05
C VAL A 380 33.92 17.73 14.39
N GLU A 381 32.67 17.32 14.55
CA GLU A 381 32.13 16.59 15.69
C GLU A 381 32.88 15.28 15.94
N GLU A 382 33.22 14.54 14.88
CA GLU A 382 33.99 13.29 14.98
C GLU A 382 35.36 13.53 15.62
N ILE A 383 36.01 14.64 15.30
CA ILE A 383 37.32 15.00 15.86
C ILE A 383 37.19 15.33 17.35
N ALA A 384 36.13 16.04 17.75
CA ALA A 384 35.87 16.36 19.15
C ALA A 384 35.57 15.09 19.98
N GLU A 385 34.83 14.13 19.40
CA GLU A 385 34.44 12.89 20.07
C GLU A 385 35.57 11.84 20.12
N THR A 386 36.54 11.92 19.21
CA THR A 386 37.65 10.96 19.14
C THR A 386 38.58 11.07 20.36
N ALA A 387 39.14 9.93 20.78
CA ALA A 387 40.11 9.85 21.86
C ALA A 387 41.45 10.47 21.44
N ILE A 388 42.14 11.14 22.37
CA ILE A 388 43.42 11.81 22.09
C ILE A 388 44.46 10.78 21.62
N GLU A 389 44.43 9.58 22.17
CA GLU A 389 45.35 8.49 21.79
C GLU A 389 45.20 8.11 20.31
N GLU A 390 43.97 8.08 19.79
CA GLU A 390 43.70 7.76 18.38
C GLU A 390 44.16 8.89 17.47
N LEU A 391 43.86 10.15 17.81
CA LEU A 391 44.35 11.32 17.07
C LEU A 391 45.88 11.42 17.08
N SER A 392 46.53 11.07 18.20
CA SER A 392 47.99 11.08 18.32
C SER A 392 48.67 9.96 17.53
N SER A 393 47.91 8.92 17.16
CA SER A 393 48.41 7.79 16.37
C SER A 393 48.56 8.11 14.87
N ILE A 394 47.95 9.23 14.43
CA ILE A 394 48.02 9.72 13.06
C ILE A 394 49.47 10.12 12.75
N GLU A 395 49.97 9.67 11.60
CA GLU A 395 51.37 9.93 11.21
C GLU A 395 51.61 11.44 11.06
N GLY A 396 52.49 11.97 11.90
CA GLY A 396 52.83 13.39 11.94
C GLY A 396 52.16 14.17 13.08
N PHE A 397 51.27 13.55 13.84
CA PHE A 397 50.66 14.18 15.02
C PHE A 397 51.39 13.74 16.30
N ASN A 398 51.33 14.58 17.32
CA ASN A 398 51.76 14.26 18.67
C ASN A 398 50.60 14.52 19.65
N GLU A 399 50.74 14.09 20.89
CA GLU A 399 49.72 14.25 21.94
C GLU A 399 49.31 15.72 22.13
N GLU A 400 50.26 16.66 22.00
CA GLU A 400 50.02 18.10 22.10
C GLU A 400 49.16 18.64 20.93
N ILE A 401 49.44 18.24 19.68
CA ILE A 401 48.64 18.60 18.50
C ILE A 401 47.25 17.97 18.60
N ALA A 402 47.15 16.72 19.04
CA ALA A 402 45.88 16.03 19.20
C ALA A 402 44.97 16.71 20.24
N GLU A 403 45.53 17.09 21.40
CA GLU A 403 44.81 17.88 22.41
C GLU A 403 44.36 19.23 21.86
N GLU A 404 45.24 19.94 21.15
CA GLU A 404 44.93 21.25 20.57
C GLU A 404 43.83 21.15 19.52
N LEU A 405 43.89 20.17 18.60
CA LEU A 405 42.86 19.96 17.59
C LEU A 405 41.51 19.66 18.21
N LYS A 406 41.48 18.83 19.26
CA LYS A 406 40.26 18.51 19.99
C LYS A 406 39.68 19.73 20.68
N ASN A 407 40.51 20.50 21.39
CA ASN A 407 40.08 21.75 22.03
C ASN A 407 39.53 22.75 21.01
N ARG A 408 40.16 22.87 19.84
CA ARG A 408 39.67 23.75 18.76
C ARG A 408 38.35 23.27 18.17
N ALA A 409 38.19 21.97 17.95
CA ALA A 409 36.93 21.39 17.51
C ALA A 409 35.81 21.68 18.52
N GLU A 410 36.04 21.44 19.82
CA GLU A 410 35.08 21.75 20.89
C GLU A 410 34.75 23.24 20.99
N ASN A 411 35.76 24.11 20.88
CA ASN A 411 35.58 25.56 20.88
C ASN A 411 34.78 26.05 19.65
N TRP A 412 35.03 25.47 18.48
CA TRP A 412 34.26 25.80 17.28
C TRP A 412 32.81 25.32 17.39
N LEU A 413 32.58 24.10 17.91
CA LEU A 413 31.23 23.58 18.11
C LEU A 413 30.44 24.38 19.14
N THR A 414 31.08 24.78 20.23
CA THR A 414 30.46 25.65 21.25
C THR A 414 30.17 27.04 20.71
N ALA A 415 31.13 27.67 20.02
CA ALA A 415 30.93 28.97 19.37
C ALA A 415 29.81 28.92 18.32
N LYS A 416 29.76 27.86 17.52
CA LYS A 416 28.69 27.64 16.54
C LYS A 416 27.35 27.41 17.21
N ALA A 417 27.28 26.62 18.29
CA ALA A 417 26.05 26.44 19.06
C ALA A 417 25.56 27.75 19.69
N GLU A 418 26.47 28.59 20.20
CA GLU A 418 26.15 29.93 20.71
C GLU A 418 25.68 30.87 19.61
N GLU A 419 26.32 30.87 18.43
CA GLU A 419 25.89 31.64 17.27
C GLU A 419 24.47 31.23 16.85
N LEU A 420 24.22 29.93 16.72
CA LEU A 420 22.90 29.40 16.37
C LEU A 420 21.85 29.82 17.41
N LYS A 421 22.17 29.77 18.71
CA LYS A 421 21.27 30.19 19.79
C LYS A 421 21.02 31.71 19.80
N ASN A 422 22.04 32.51 19.52
CA ASN A 422 21.90 33.96 19.40
C ASN A 422 21.02 34.30 18.19
N ARG A 423 21.23 33.63 17.06
CA ARG A 423 20.44 33.83 15.83
C ARG A 423 18.99 33.38 16.01
N GLN A 424 18.75 32.28 16.73
CA GLN A 424 17.39 31.88 17.16
C GLN A 424 16.71 32.98 17.99
N SER A 425 17.44 33.57 18.95
CA SER A 425 16.93 34.64 19.80
C SER A 425 16.68 35.96 19.03
N GLU A 426 17.55 36.29 18.07
CA GLU A 426 17.42 37.48 17.21
C GLU A 426 16.23 37.38 16.24
N LEU A 427 16.00 36.20 15.67
CA LEU A 427 14.91 35.95 14.72
C LEU A 427 13.55 35.80 15.41
N GLY A 428 13.55 35.51 16.73
CA GLY A 428 12.35 35.36 17.54
C GLY A 428 11.59 34.08 17.19
N LEU A 429 12.33 32.98 17.00
CA LEU A 429 11.76 31.67 16.67
C LEU A 429 11.08 31.05 17.89
N SER A 430 9.93 30.44 17.67
CA SER A 430 9.20 29.70 18.72
C SER A 430 9.94 28.42 19.12
N ASP A 431 9.81 28.02 20.39
CA ASP A 431 10.40 26.79 20.92
C ASP A 431 9.85 25.54 20.19
N ASP A 432 8.61 25.60 19.73
CA ASP A 432 7.94 24.51 19.00
C ASP A 432 8.56 24.28 17.62
N LEU A 433 8.94 25.35 16.91
CA LEU A 433 9.67 25.25 15.64
C LEU A 433 11.12 24.80 15.85
N VAL A 434 11.76 25.25 16.94
CA VAL A 434 13.15 24.90 17.26
C VAL A 434 13.30 23.44 17.66
N SER A 435 12.30 22.88 18.34
CA SER A 435 12.27 21.49 18.79
C SER A 435 11.66 20.52 17.77
N PHE A 436 11.25 21.02 16.59
CA PHE A 436 10.60 20.21 15.57
C PHE A 436 11.53 19.14 14.99
N GLU A 437 11.13 17.87 15.13
CA GLU A 437 11.90 16.73 14.61
C GLU A 437 11.88 16.69 13.08
N GLY A 438 13.06 16.73 12.47
CA GLY A 438 13.24 16.58 11.02
C GLY A 438 13.80 17.80 10.30
N LEU A 439 13.97 18.93 11.00
CA LEU A 439 14.74 20.07 10.52
C LEU A 439 16.07 20.20 11.26
N THR A 440 17.14 20.55 10.54
CA THR A 440 18.42 20.91 11.16
C THR A 440 18.38 22.35 11.66
N THR A 441 19.24 22.67 12.63
CA THR A 441 19.29 24.04 13.20
C THR A 441 19.61 25.11 12.15
N ASP A 442 20.39 24.77 11.12
CA ASP A 442 20.68 25.66 9.99
C ASP A 442 19.43 25.93 9.14
N GLN A 443 18.63 24.89 8.88
CA GLN A 443 17.36 25.02 8.15
C GLN A 443 16.35 25.87 8.91
N ILE A 444 16.25 25.70 10.24
CA ILE A 444 15.38 26.49 11.12
C ILE A 444 15.75 27.98 11.08
N ILE A 445 17.04 28.30 11.01
CA ILE A 445 17.50 29.68 10.88
C ILE A 445 17.17 30.26 9.50
N LYS A 446 17.37 29.50 8.41
CA LYS A 446 16.97 29.93 7.05
C LYS A 446 15.46 30.23 6.96
N LEU A 447 14.64 29.43 7.63
CA LEU A 447 13.19 29.67 7.76
C LEU A 447 12.93 30.99 8.52
N GLY A 448 13.63 31.21 9.64
CA GLY A 448 13.53 32.45 10.39
C GLY A 448 13.92 33.71 9.62
N GLU A 449 14.93 33.63 8.76
CA GLU A 449 15.34 34.73 7.85
C GLU A 449 14.26 35.07 6.81
N LYS A 450 13.36 34.12 6.52
CA LYS A 450 12.21 34.27 5.63
C LYS A 450 10.90 34.58 6.39
N GLU A 451 11.02 35.01 7.65
CA GLU A 451 9.91 35.36 8.54
C GLU A 451 8.99 34.20 8.95
N ILE A 452 9.43 32.93 8.78
CA ILE A 452 8.73 31.75 9.29
C ILE A 452 9.24 31.49 10.71
N LYS A 453 8.43 31.78 11.73
CA LYS A 453 8.88 31.83 13.13
C LYS A 453 8.20 30.80 14.02
N THR A 454 7.03 30.34 13.61
CA THR A 454 6.20 29.39 14.35
C THR A 454 6.07 28.06 13.61
N LEU A 455 5.67 27.02 14.34
CA LEU A 455 5.32 25.74 13.73
C LEU A 455 4.11 25.87 12.78
N ASP A 456 3.18 26.78 13.10
CA ASP A 456 2.05 27.16 12.24
C ASP A 456 2.52 27.76 10.90
N ASP A 457 3.48 28.68 10.94
CA ASP A 457 4.02 29.31 9.73
C ASP A 457 4.66 28.27 8.80
N LEU A 458 5.31 27.23 9.37
CA LEU A 458 5.86 26.11 8.61
C LEU A 458 4.75 25.22 8.03
N ALA A 459 3.68 24.98 8.79
CA ALA A 459 2.53 24.18 8.38
C ALA A 459 1.72 24.83 7.24
N ASP A 460 1.72 26.17 7.17
CA ASP A 460 1.05 26.94 6.12
C ASP A 460 1.78 26.90 4.76
N LEU A 461 3.06 26.52 4.72
CA LEU A 461 3.83 26.47 3.48
C LEU A 461 3.32 25.39 2.52
N ALA A 462 3.57 25.63 1.23
CA ALA A 462 3.55 24.60 0.21
C ALA A 462 4.93 23.92 0.07
N GLY A 463 4.95 22.67 -0.42
CA GLY A 463 6.18 21.88 -0.55
C GLY A 463 7.23 22.53 -1.45
N ASP A 464 6.81 23.20 -2.52
CA ASP A 464 7.67 23.95 -3.42
C ASP A 464 8.25 25.21 -2.77
N GLU A 465 7.48 25.92 -1.93
CA GLU A 465 7.97 27.08 -1.18
C GLU A 465 9.06 26.69 -0.18
N LEU A 466 8.88 25.57 0.53
CA LEU A 466 9.89 25.07 1.47
C LEU A 466 11.18 24.63 0.76
N VAL A 467 11.07 24.02 -0.43
CA VAL A 467 12.24 23.69 -1.26
C VAL A 467 12.94 24.95 -1.76
N GLU A 468 12.20 26.01 -2.13
CA GLU A 468 12.80 27.28 -2.55
C GLU A 468 13.60 27.95 -1.43
N ILE A 469 13.10 27.87 -0.18
CA ILE A 469 13.74 28.48 0.98
C ILE A 469 14.99 27.69 1.42
N LEU A 470 14.90 26.36 1.50
CA LEU A 470 16.01 25.52 1.97
C LEU A 470 17.00 25.14 0.85
N GLY A 471 16.56 25.20 -0.40
CA GLY A 471 17.33 24.87 -1.60
C GLY A 471 17.19 23.41 -2.03
N GLU A 472 17.12 23.19 -3.35
CA GLU A 472 16.96 21.86 -3.98
C GLU A 472 18.05 20.84 -3.63
N LYS A 473 19.19 21.30 -3.11
CA LYS A 473 20.31 20.43 -2.68
C LYS A 473 20.15 19.87 -1.28
N GLU A 474 19.36 20.53 -0.42
CA GLU A 474 19.20 20.15 0.98
C GLU A 474 17.94 19.32 1.23
N ILE A 475 16.88 19.57 0.47
CA ILE A 475 15.60 18.87 0.64
C ILE A 475 14.89 18.61 -0.69
N THR A 476 14.33 17.42 -0.83
CA THR A 476 13.47 17.08 -1.98
C THR A 476 12.03 17.51 -1.74
N GLU A 477 11.26 17.75 -2.80
CA GLU A 477 9.85 18.14 -2.69
C GLU A 477 9.01 17.11 -1.91
N SER A 478 9.32 15.82 -2.03
CA SER A 478 8.65 14.78 -1.22
C SER A 478 8.95 14.95 0.26
N GLN A 479 10.22 15.14 0.63
CA GLN A 479 10.61 15.34 2.02
C GLN A 479 10.04 16.64 2.59
N ALA A 480 10.00 17.71 1.79
CA ALA A 480 9.39 18.98 2.16
C ALA A 480 7.90 18.79 2.48
N ASN A 481 7.17 18.08 1.62
CA ASN A 481 5.77 17.76 1.85
C ASN A 481 5.57 16.90 3.11
N ASP A 482 6.43 15.91 3.35
CA ASP A 482 6.36 15.07 4.55
C ASP A 482 6.60 15.88 5.83
N LEU A 483 7.56 16.82 5.82
CA LEU A 483 7.82 17.72 6.95
C LEU A 483 6.66 18.68 7.19
N ILE A 484 6.07 19.26 6.14
CA ILE A 484 4.90 20.14 6.27
C ILE A 484 3.70 19.36 6.80
N MET A 485 3.48 18.13 6.33
CA MET A 485 2.40 17.28 6.84
C MET A 485 2.60 16.92 8.30
N LYS A 486 3.81 16.60 8.73
CA LYS A 486 4.15 16.43 10.15
C LYS A 486 3.95 17.70 10.95
N ALA A 487 4.35 18.85 10.40
CA ALA A 487 4.10 20.13 11.03
C ALA A 487 2.59 20.38 11.17
N ARG A 488 1.72 19.87 10.30
CA ARG A 488 0.26 20.00 10.45
C ARG A 488 -0.36 19.05 11.48
N GLU A 489 0.34 18.01 11.94
CA GLU A 489 -0.22 17.04 12.89
C GLU A 489 -0.68 17.69 14.20
N HIS A 490 0.02 18.73 14.67
CA HIS A 490 -0.37 19.44 15.89
C HIS A 490 -1.71 20.18 15.79
N TRP A 491 -2.19 20.53 14.59
CA TRP A 491 -3.54 21.09 14.41
C TRP A 491 -4.65 20.07 14.68
N PHE A 492 -4.35 18.79 14.48
CA PHE A 492 -5.31 17.70 14.67
C PHE A 492 -5.23 17.05 16.05
N ALA A 493 -4.16 17.29 16.81
CA ALA A 493 -3.98 16.77 18.17
C ALA A 493 -5.05 17.31 19.15
N ASP A 494 -5.50 18.56 18.97
CA ASP A 494 -6.58 19.14 19.79
C ASP A 494 -7.99 18.69 19.33
N GLU A 495 -8.18 18.31 18.06
CA GLU A 495 -9.44 17.76 17.56
C GLU A 495 -9.71 16.36 18.11
N ASP A 496 -8.68 15.52 18.26
CA ASP A 496 -8.80 14.20 18.88
C ASP A 496 -9.10 14.31 20.38
N ALA A 497 -8.51 15.28 21.09
CA ALA A 497 -8.80 15.54 22.50
C ALA A 497 -10.24 16.08 22.71
N ALA A 498 -10.72 16.96 21.82
CA ALA A 498 -12.11 17.45 21.86
C ALA A 498 -13.12 16.37 21.46
N ALA A 499 -12.76 15.45 20.57
CA ALA A 499 -13.57 14.30 20.21
C ALA A 499 -13.68 13.28 21.37
N GLU A 500 -12.59 13.03 22.10
CA GLU A 500 -12.61 12.16 23.29
C GLU A 500 -13.46 12.73 24.43
N ASP A 501 -13.37 14.04 24.73
CA ASP A 501 -14.19 14.67 25.78
C ASP A 501 -15.70 14.63 25.41
N SER A 502 -16.04 14.84 24.13
CA SER A 502 -17.43 14.74 23.65
C SER A 502 -18.02 13.32 23.70
N SER A 503 -17.15 12.30 23.71
CA SER A 503 -17.55 10.89 23.83
C SER A 503 -17.69 10.41 25.28
N SER A 504 -17.18 11.19 26.24
CA SER A 504 -17.25 10.88 27.68
C SER A 504 -18.49 11.45 28.37
N GLU A 505 -19.15 12.45 27.77
CA GLU A 505 -20.41 13.05 28.26
C GLU A 505 -21.67 12.52 27.54
N ALA A 506 -21.57 11.50 26.68
CA ALA A 506 -22.70 10.88 25.96
C ALA A 506 -23.24 9.60 26.60
#